data_AF-A0A3C2EFN1-F1
#
_entry.id   AF-A0A3C2EFN1-F1
#
_cell.length_a   1.000
_cell.length_b   1.000
_cell.length_c   1.000
_cell.angle_alpha   90.00
_cell.angle_beta   90.00
_cell.angle_gamma   90.00
#
_symmetry.space_group_name_H-M   'P 1'
#
loop_
_entity.id
_entity.type
_entity.pdbx_description
1 polymer ?
#
loop_
_entity_poly.entity_id
_entity_poly.type
_entity_poly.pdbx_seq_one_letter_code
_entity_poly.pdbx_strand_id
1 'polypeptide(L)' 'MGWEQIIKETQEEAITEATRLAASCPYVAVVLSRGKYYIEQEPVMIRTWESLIAEFENGELINQST' A
#
# COMPACT_ATOMS: atom_id res chain seq x y z
N MET A 1 -19.32 7.04 -0.02
CA MET A 1 -18.79 5.70 0.24
C MET A 1 -17.48 5.90 0.96
N GLY A 2 -17.33 5.35 2.17
CA GLY A 2 -16.06 5.44 2.90
C GLY A 2 -15.06 4.48 2.27
N TRP A 3 -13.87 4.96 1.93
CA TRP A 3 -12.81 4.12 1.40
C TRP A 3 -12.17 3.40 2.59
N GLU A 4 -12.24 2.07 2.63
CA GLU A 4 -11.67 1.26 3.70
C GLU A 4 -10.16 1.12 3.49
N GLN A 5 -9.36 1.82 4.30
CA GLN A 5 -7.92 1.59 4.38
C GLN A 5 -7.66 0.29 5.14
N ILE A 6 -6.88 -0.61 4.55
CA ILE A 6 -6.47 -1.85 5.22
C ILE A 6 -5.22 -1.55 6.05
N ILE A 7 -5.30 -1.83 7.35
CA ILE A 7 -4.21 -1.59 8.32
C ILE A 7 -3.58 -2.93 8.71
N LYS A 8 -2.24 -2.98 8.71
CA LYS A 8 -1.43 -4.12 9.14
C LYS A 8 -0.41 -3.68 10.19
N GLU A 9 -0.03 -4.62 11.06
CA GLU A 9 0.93 -4.36 12.14
C GLU A 9 2.38 -4.56 11.66
N THR A 10 2.60 -5.35 10.60
CA THR A 10 3.93 -5.62 10.04
C THR A 10 4.03 -5.26 8.55
N GLN A 11 5.26 -4.98 8.11
CA GLN A 11 5.58 -4.70 6.72
C GLN A 11 5.27 -5.91 5.82
N GLU A 12 5.64 -7.11 6.26
CA GLU A 12 5.46 -8.35 5.50
C GLU A 12 3.98 -8.65 5.22
N GLU A 13 3.12 -8.51 6.24
CA GLU A 13 1.67 -8.67 6.07
C GLU A 13 1.08 -7.64 5.11
N ALA A 14 1.57 -6.40 5.16
CA ALA A 14 1.12 -5.32 4.28
C ALA A 14 1.51 -5.56 2.83
N ILE A 15 2.77 -5.96 2.58
CA ILE A 15 3.26 -6.28 1.23
C ILE A 15 2.54 -7.50 0.66
N THR A 16 2.33 -8.55 1.47
CA THR A 16 1.62 -9.76 1.02
C THR A 16 0.19 -9.43 0.59
N GLU A 17 -0.52 -8.65 1.38
CA GLU A 17 -1.89 -8.24 1.06
C GLU A 17 -1.94 -7.27 -0.12
N ALA A 18 -1.00 -6.32 -0.22
CA ALA A 18 -0.90 -5.40 -1.35
C ALA A 18 -0.62 -6.15 -2.66
N THR A 19 0.24 -7.17 -2.63
CA THR A 19 0.51 -8.05 -3.78
C THR A 19 -0.76 -8.76 -4.24
N ARG A 20 -1.57 -9.26 -3.29
CA ARG A 20 -2.87 -9.89 -3.59
C ARG A 20 -3.85 -8.91 -4.24
N LEU A 21 -3.89 -7.67 -3.74
CA LEU A 21 -4.79 -6.62 -4.24
C LEU A 21 -4.38 -6.09 -5.61
N ALA A 22 -3.07 -5.99 -5.88
CA ALA A 22 -2.53 -5.52 -7.15
C ALA A 22 -3.00 -6.36 -8.34
N ALA A 23 -3.41 -7.63 -8.13
CA ALA A 23 -3.99 -8.47 -9.17
C ALA A 23 -5.33 -7.95 -9.73
N SER A 24 -6.04 -7.09 -9.00
CA SER A 24 -7.36 -6.56 -9.37
C SER A 24 -7.49 -5.04 -9.29
N CYS A 25 -6.42 -4.34 -8.88
CA CYS A 25 -6.39 -2.90 -8.66
C CYS A 25 -5.31 -2.28 -9.57
N PRO A 26 -5.60 -1.24 -10.36
CA PRO A 26 -4.61 -0.64 -11.26
C PRO A 26 -3.39 -0.10 -10.52
N TYR A 27 -3.60 0.39 -9.30
CA TYR A 27 -2.52 0.84 -8.43
C TYR A 27 -2.79 0.46 -6.97
N VAL A 28 -1.74 0.01 -6.29
CA VAL A 28 -1.73 -0.28 -4.85
C VAL A 28 -0.43 0.22 -4.23
N ALA A 29 -0.48 0.92 -3.09
CA ALA A 29 0.71 1.32 -2.35
C ALA A 29 0.64 0.88 -0.89
N VAL A 30 1.79 0.48 -0.34
CA VAL A 30 1.99 0.27 1.09
C VAL A 30 2.68 1.50 1.66
N VAL A 31 2.09 2.09 2.69
CA VAL A 31 2.66 3.25 3.39
C VAL A 31 2.78 3.00 4.88
N LEU A 32 3.88 3.44 5.48
CA LEU A 32 4.08 3.49 6.92
C LEU A 32 3.64 4.85 7.44
N SER A 33 2.62 4.85 8.29
CA SER A 33 2.08 6.05 8.94
C SER A 33 1.94 5.78 10.42
N ARG A 34 2.54 6.63 11.27
CA ARG A 34 2.42 6.54 12.74
C ARG A 34 2.73 5.13 13.31
N GLY A 35 3.70 4.43 12.74
CA GLY A 35 4.13 3.10 13.18
C GLY A 35 3.25 1.93 12.72
N LYS A 36 2.27 2.17 11.83
CA LYS A 36 1.43 1.13 11.23
C LYS A 36 1.52 1.16 9.71
N TYR A 37 1.28 0.02 9.09
CA TYR A 37 1.30 -0.13 7.64
C TYR A 37 -0.12 -0.04 7.09
N TYR A 38 -0.32 0.82 6.10
CA TYR A 38 -1.59 1.05 5.43
C TYR A 38 -1.45 0.67 3.97
N ILE A 39 -2.54 0.16 3.38
CA ILE A 39 -2.63 -0.13 1.96
C ILE A 39 -3.58 0.87 1.32
N GLU A 40 -3.05 1.71 0.43
CA GLU A 40 -3.79 2.65 -0.39
C GLU A 40 -4.05 2.02 -1.76
N GLN A 41 -5.25 2.26 -2.32
CA GLN A 41 -5.64 1.84 -3.66
C GLN A 41 -6.03 3.09 -4.47
N GLU A 42 -6.14 2.99 -5.79
CA GLU A 42 -6.58 4.11 -6.62
C GLU A 42 -8.01 4.60 -6.25
N PRO A 43 -8.22 5.92 -6.00
CA PRO A 43 -7.25 7.01 -6.02
C PRO A 43 -6.38 7.06 -4.76
N VAL A 44 -5.08 7.17 -4.98
CA VAL A 44 -4.07 7.07 -3.92
C VAL A 44 -3.94 8.39 -3.18
N MET A 45 -3.91 8.33 -1.86
CA MET A 45 -3.67 9.49 -1.00
C MET A 45 -2.54 9.22 -0.03
N ILE A 46 -1.30 9.45 -0.48
CA ILE A 46 -0.11 9.38 0.36
C ILE A 46 0.19 10.78 0.89
N ARG A 47 0.25 10.91 2.21
CA ARG A 47 0.54 12.19 2.87
C ARG A 47 2.06 12.42 2.89
N THR A 48 2.48 13.68 2.89
CA THR A 48 3.90 14.05 2.78
C THR A 48 4.79 13.56 3.93
N TRP A 49 4.19 13.20 5.08
CA TRP A 49 4.90 12.66 6.25
C TRP A 49 4.83 11.14 6.34
N GLU A 50 4.16 10.47 5.40
CA GLU A 50 4.07 9.02 5.34
C GLU A 50 5.24 8.48 4.52
N SER A 51 5.80 7.36 4.96
CA SER A 51 6.87 6.70 4.23
C SER A 51 6.28 5.68 3.28
N LEU A 52 6.58 5.82 2.01
CA LEU A 52 6.23 4.81 1.02
C LEU A 52 7.14 3.59 1.15
N ILE A 53 6.52 2.42 1.30
CA ILE A 53 7.20 1.14 1.53
C ILE A 53 7.24 0.31 0.25
N ALA A 54 6.13 0.21 -0.47
CA ALA A 54 6.04 -0.52 -1.73
C ALA A 54 4.96 0.08 -2.64
N GLU A 55 5.17 0.04 -3.95
CA GLU A 55 4.19 0.45 -4.96
C GLU A 55 4.02 -0.65 -6.00
N PHE A 56 2.76 -0.89 -6.37
CA PHE A 56 2.38 -1.82 -7.42
C PHE A 56 1.54 -1.09 -8.46
N GLU A 57 1.84 -1.30 -9.73
CA GLU A 57 1.08 -0.77 -10.87
C GLU A 57 0.75 -1.92 -11.83
N ASN A 58 -0.53 -2.05 -12.17
CA ASN A 58 -1.06 -3.11 -13.04
C ASN A 58 -0.62 -4.53 -12.63
N GLY A 59 -0.53 -4.79 -11.32
CA GLY A 59 -0.12 -6.08 -10.76
C GLY A 59 1.39 -6.27 -10.59
N GLU A 60 2.22 -5.33 -11.05
CA GLU A 60 3.68 -5.42 -10.98
C GLU A 60 4.24 -4.52 -9.89
N LEU A 61 5.26 -5.02 -9.15
CA LEU A 61 6.00 -4.22 -8.18
C LEU A 61 6.92 -3.25 -8.91
N ILE A 62 6.69 -1.94 -8.75
CA ILE A 62 7.47 -0.88 -9.41
C ILE A 62 8.45 -0.19 -8.46
N ASN A 63 8.21 -0.22 -7.16
CA ASN A 63 9.07 0.39 -6.15
C ASN A 63 8.98 -0.36 -4.81
N GLN A 64 10.10 -0.52 -4.12
CA GLN A 64 10.15 -1.05 -2.76
C GLN A 64 11.32 -0.44 -2.00
N SER A 65 11.04 0.18 -0.86
CA SER A 65 12.05 0.70 0.06
C SER A 65 12.64 -0.46 0.89
N THR A 66 13.97 -0.53 0.97
CA THR A 66 14.74 -1.50 1.76
C THR A 66 14.79 -1.17 3.24
#